data_AF-A0A6J1TX67-F1
#
_entry.id   AF-A0A6J1TX67-F1
#
_cell.length_a   1.000
_cell.length_b   1.000
_cell.length_c   1.000
_cell.angle_alpha   90.00
_cell.angle_beta   90.00
_cell.angle_gamma   90.00
#
_symmetry.space_group_name_H-M   'P 1'
#
loop_
_entity.id
_entity.type
_entity.pdbx_description
1 polymer ?
#
loop_
_entity_poly.entity_id
_entity_poly.type
_entity_poly.pdbx_seq_one_letter_code
_entity_poly.pdbx_strand_id
1 'polypeptide(L)'
;MPREAFFFCFFVFLLSRCSLKATATIMFLGEAKLRVPPGLELYLKENRLATFTEWPFVSDCSCTADRMAEAGFIHCPIENASDVAQCFICFKELEGWEPDDDPMEEHRKHSPKCAFLALKKDICDLTIQEFMKLRKERMNNLIETEVKHTIIKMEKYANLIREKIDDLRSICH
;
A
#
# COMPACT_ATOMS: atom_id res chain seq x y z
N MET A 1 -6.86 -22.92 -38.35
CA MET A 1 -8.00 -22.18 -38.95
C MET A 1 -9.15 -23.16 -39.13
N PRO A 2 -10.43 -22.76 -39.00
CA PRO A 2 -10.97 -21.39 -39.00
C PRO A 2 -11.07 -20.82 -37.56
N ARG A 3 -10.80 -19.54 -37.26
CA ARG A 3 -11.32 -18.23 -37.74
C ARG A 3 -12.72 -17.90 -37.18
N GLU A 4 -12.87 -16.64 -36.75
CA GLU A 4 -14.00 -15.93 -36.11
C GLU A 4 -13.86 -15.78 -34.57
N ALA A 5 -13.04 -14.86 -34.03
CA ALA A 5 -13.19 -13.39 -33.91
C ALA A 5 -13.72 -13.00 -32.50
N PHE A 6 -12.84 -12.58 -31.58
CA PHE A 6 -12.50 -11.17 -31.37
C PHE A 6 -13.72 -10.25 -31.24
N PHE A 7 -14.55 -10.41 -30.21
CA PHE A 7 -15.45 -9.36 -29.72
C PHE A 7 -15.76 -9.61 -28.24
N PHE A 8 -14.95 -9.07 -27.34
CA PHE A 8 -15.38 -8.44 -26.07
C PHE A 8 -14.17 -7.73 -25.45
N CYS A 9 -13.55 -6.86 -26.26
CA CYS A 9 -12.63 -5.83 -25.82
C CYS A 9 -13.10 -4.56 -26.54
N PHE A 10 -14.19 -3.95 -26.06
CA PHE A 10 -14.64 -2.58 -26.34
C PHE A 10 -16.00 -2.37 -25.63
N PHE A 11 -15.98 -2.04 -24.34
CA PHE A 11 -17.03 -1.21 -23.70
C PHE A 11 -16.54 -0.68 -22.35
N VAL A 12 -15.41 0.03 -22.37
CA VAL A 12 -15.08 1.04 -21.35
C VAL A 12 -14.44 2.22 -22.08
N PHE A 13 -15.24 2.94 -22.86
CA PHE A 13 -14.89 4.26 -23.37
C PHE A 13 -16.16 5.08 -23.56
N LEU A 14 -16.56 5.74 -22.47
CA LEU A 14 -17.56 6.78 -22.23
C LEU A 14 -18.00 6.49 -20.78
N LEU A 15 -17.42 7.14 -19.78
CA LEU A 15 -17.75 8.51 -19.43
C LEU A 15 -16.51 9.29 -18.98
N SER A 16 -15.99 10.12 -19.87
CA SER A 16 -15.19 11.28 -19.49
C SER A 16 -16.12 12.33 -18.88
N ARG A 17 -15.78 12.78 -17.67
CA ARG A 17 -16.19 14.04 -17.03
C ARG A 17 -17.67 14.42 -17.15
N CYS A 18 -18.49 13.95 -16.20
CA CYS A 18 -19.73 14.64 -15.87
C CYS A 18 -19.75 14.92 -14.37
N SER A 19 -19.56 16.19 -14.01
CA SER A 19 -19.97 16.71 -12.71
C SER A 19 -21.49 16.64 -12.69
N LEU A 20 -22.05 15.57 -12.14
CA LEU A 20 -23.48 15.51 -11.84
C LEU A 20 -23.65 14.79 -10.51
N LYS A 21 -24.10 15.56 -9.50
CA LYS A 21 -24.71 15.02 -8.29
C LYS A 21 -25.88 14.16 -8.74
N ALA A 22 -25.76 12.84 -8.62
CA ALA A 22 -26.87 11.91 -8.82
C ALA A 22 -27.15 11.22 -7.49
N THR A 23 -28.26 11.63 -6.88
CA THR A 23 -28.93 11.00 -5.76
C THR A 23 -29.14 9.51 -6.00
N ALA A 24 -29.03 8.74 -4.93
CA ALA A 24 -29.22 7.30 -4.86
C ALA A 24 -30.40 6.81 -5.71
N THR A 25 -30.11 6.07 -6.76
CA THR A 25 -30.98 5.03 -7.29
C THR A 25 -30.08 3.87 -7.65
N ILE A 26 -30.20 2.86 -6.80
CA ILE A 26 -29.68 1.51 -6.94
C ILE A 26 -29.79 1.04 -8.40
N MET A 27 -28.65 0.84 -9.06
CA MET A 27 -28.52 -0.16 -10.11
C MET A 27 -27.82 -1.37 -9.50
N PHE A 28 -28.61 -2.34 -9.06
CA PHE A 28 -28.13 -3.70 -8.81
C PHE A 28 -27.68 -4.28 -10.16
N LEU A 29 -26.38 -4.20 -10.43
CA LEU A 29 -25.71 -5.21 -11.26
C LEU A 29 -25.18 -6.24 -10.26
N GLY A 30 -25.61 -7.50 -10.44
CA GLY A 30 -25.55 -8.57 -9.45
C GLY A 30 -24.19 -8.82 -8.78
N GLU A 31 -24.22 -9.67 -7.74
CA GLU A 31 -23.14 -10.02 -6.80
C GLU A 31 -21.89 -10.71 -7.44
N ALA A 32 -21.43 -10.23 -8.59
CA ALA A 32 -20.15 -10.63 -9.15
C ALA A 32 -19.04 -9.90 -8.38
N LYS A 33 -18.56 -10.51 -7.29
CA LYS A 33 -17.30 -10.10 -6.65
C LYS A 33 -16.20 -10.15 -7.71
N LEU A 34 -15.63 -8.99 -8.06
CA LEU A 34 -14.51 -8.91 -9.00
C LEU A 34 -13.39 -9.83 -8.49
N ARG A 35 -13.06 -10.87 -9.26
CA ARG A 35 -11.95 -11.77 -8.93
C ARG A 35 -10.65 -11.08 -9.30
N VAL A 36 -10.01 -10.48 -8.31
CA VAL A 36 -8.65 -9.93 -8.44
C VAL A 36 -7.65 -11.08 -8.32
N PRO A 37 -6.65 -11.18 -9.22
CA PRO A 37 -5.60 -12.19 -9.09
C PRO A 37 -4.82 -12.05 -7.78
N PRO A 38 -4.30 -13.16 -7.20
CA PRO A 38 -3.46 -13.12 -6.02
C PRO A 38 -2.29 -12.13 -6.13
N GLY A 39 -2.10 -11.31 -5.10
CA GLY A 39 -1.04 -10.31 -5.03
C GLY A 39 -1.33 -9.03 -5.81
N LEU A 40 -2.59 -8.79 -6.19
CA LEU A 40 -3.08 -7.55 -6.80
C LEU A 40 -4.20 -6.87 -6.02
N GLU A 41 -4.59 -7.43 -4.89
CA GLU A 41 -5.75 -7.00 -4.11
C GLU A 41 -5.60 -5.55 -3.66
N LEU A 42 -4.44 -5.18 -3.10
CA LEU A 42 -4.20 -3.86 -2.51
C LEU A 42 -4.08 -2.71 -3.53
N TYR A 43 -4.08 -3.01 -4.83
CA TYR A 43 -4.13 -1.97 -5.86
C TYR A 43 -5.51 -1.32 -5.94
N LEU A 44 -6.57 -2.01 -5.46
CA LEU A 44 -7.91 -1.43 -5.31
C LEU A 44 -8.01 -0.65 -4.00
N LYS A 45 -8.54 0.58 -4.06
CA LYS A 45 -8.72 1.44 -2.87
C LYS A 45 -9.62 0.75 -1.84
N GLU A 46 -10.67 0.09 -2.30
CA GLU A 46 -11.67 -0.58 -1.48
C GLU A 46 -11.06 -1.68 -0.63
N ASN A 47 -10.10 -2.42 -1.19
CA ASN A 47 -9.38 -3.47 -0.45
C ASN A 47 -8.41 -2.88 0.59
N ARG A 48 -7.83 -1.71 0.32
CA ARG A 48 -7.03 -1.00 1.32
C ARG A 48 -7.91 -0.46 2.43
N LEU A 49 -9.05 0.15 2.10
CA LEU A 49 -10.03 0.63 3.06
C LEU A 49 -10.52 -0.50 3.97
N ALA A 50 -10.78 -1.69 3.42
CA ALA A 50 -11.21 -2.85 4.18
C ALA A 50 -10.19 -3.34 5.23
N THR A 51 -8.93 -2.89 5.19
CA THR A 51 -7.94 -3.20 6.24
C THR A 51 -8.19 -2.41 7.52
N PHE A 52 -8.83 -1.25 7.45
CA PHE A 52 -9.10 -0.37 8.59
C PHE A 52 -10.34 -0.85 9.37
N THR A 53 -10.15 -1.84 10.26
CA THR A 53 -11.27 -2.40 11.05
C THR A 53 -11.54 -1.64 12.34
N GLU A 54 -10.49 -1.25 13.06
CA GLU A 54 -10.57 -0.58 14.38
C GLU A 54 -9.77 0.74 14.37
N TRP A 55 -9.87 1.49 13.27
CA TRP A 55 -9.16 2.75 13.12
C TRP A 55 -9.74 3.83 14.05
N PRO A 56 -8.92 4.51 14.87
CA PRO A 56 -9.43 5.40 15.91
C PRO A 56 -10.00 6.73 15.39
N PHE A 57 -9.66 7.13 14.15
CA PHE A 57 -10.05 8.42 13.58
C PHE A 57 -11.22 8.27 12.59
N VAL A 58 -12.44 8.50 13.07
CA VAL A 58 -13.69 8.26 12.32
C VAL A 58 -14.37 9.54 11.81
N SER A 59 -14.82 10.44 12.68
CA SER A 59 -15.51 11.68 12.31
C SER A 59 -14.66 12.90 12.61
N ASP A 60 -14.80 13.96 11.80
CA ASP A 60 -14.13 15.26 11.99
C ASP A 60 -12.59 15.20 12.08
N CYS A 61 -11.99 14.18 11.47
CA CYS A 61 -10.54 14.00 11.37
C CYS A 61 -10.10 14.10 9.90
N SER A 62 -8.88 14.59 9.67
CA SER A 62 -8.19 14.56 8.37
C SER A 62 -7.66 13.18 8.01
N CYS A 63 -7.34 12.34 9.00
CA CYS A 63 -6.76 11.00 8.81
C CYS A 63 -7.80 9.87 8.88
N THR A 64 -9.00 10.07 8.33
CA THR A 64 -10.01 8.99 8.28
C THR A 64 -9.54 7.79 7.45
N ALA A 65 -10.09 6.61 7.72
CA ALA A 65 -9.77 5.37 7.00
C ALA A 65 -9.86 5.52 5.46
N ASP A 66 -10.85 6.27 4.96
CA ASP A 66 -11.00 6.52 3.52
C ASP A 66 -9.83 7.34 2.95
N ARG A 67 -9.42 8.40 3.66
CA ARG A 67 -8.29 9.26 3.27
C ARG A 67 -6.95 8.54 3.39
N MET A 68 -6.80 7.69 4.41
CA MET A 68 -5.65 6.80 4.57
C MET A 68 -5.53 5.84 3.37
N ALA A 69 -6.62 5.16 3.02
CA ALA A 69 -6.66 4.26 1.87
C ALA A 69 -6.41 4.99 0.55
N GLU A 70 -6.93 6.21 0.38
CA GLU A 70 -6.68 7.08 -0.77
C GLU A 70 -5.19 7.45 -0.91
N ALA A 71 -4.52 7.76 0.20
CA ALA A 71 -3.09 8.03 0.24
C ALA A 71 -2.21 6.77 0.07
N GLY A 72 -2.82 5.59 -0.10
CA GLY A 72 -2.12 4.34 -0.34
C GLY A 72 -1.73 3.59 0.93
N PHE A 73 -2.29 3.93 2.09
CA PHE A 73 -2.05 3.19 3.32
C PHE A 73 -2.99 1.99 3.48
N ILE A 74 -2.50 0.99 4.20
CA ILE A 74 -3.25 -0.09 4.82
C ILE A 74 -3.04 -0.03 6.33
N HIS A 75 -4.02 -0.51 7.09
CA HIS A 75 -3.93 -0.64 8.54
C HIS A 75 -3.20 -1.94 8.89
N CYS A 76 -2.16 -1.82 9.71
CA CYS A 76 -1.32 -2.93 10.16
C CYS A 76 -1.17 -2.89 11.69
N PRO A 77 -2.27 -3.02 12.47
CA PRO A 77 -2.20 -2.87 13.92
C PRO A 77 -1.30 -3.94 14.54
N ILE A 78 -0.51 -3.54 15.52
CA ILE A 78 0.30 -4.45 16.37
C ILE A 78 -0.16 -4.30 17.83
N GLU A 79 0.10 -5.30 18.67
CA GLU A 79 -0.44 -5.38 20.05
C GLU A 79 -0.23 -4.11 20.89
N ASN A 80 0.82 -3.34 20.63
CA ASN A 80 1.16 -2.12 21.38
C ASN A 80 1.06 -0.82 20.56
N ALA A 81 0.59 -0.89 19.32
CA ALA A 81 0.38 0.28 18.46
C ALA A 81 -0.79 0.02 17.51
N SER A 82 -1.95 0.56 17.88
CA SER A 82 -3.23 0.32 17.18
C SER A 82 -3.42 1.17 15.95
N ASP A 83 -2.60 2.20 15.74
CA ASP A 83 -2.70 3.17 14.64
C ASP A 83 -1.58 3.02 13.60
N VAL A 84 -0.87 1.88 13.60
CA VAL A 84 0.17 1.62 12.61
C VAL A 84 -0.44 1.48 11.21
N ALA A 85 0.05 2.30 10.28
CA ALA A 85 -0.34 2.28 8.89
C ALA A 85 0.88 2.13 7.98
N GLN A 86 0.76 1.35 6.92
CA GLN A 86 1.85 1.07 5.98
C GLN A 86 1.43 1.38 4.54
N CYS A 87 2.28 2.05 3.76
CA CYS A 87 2.02 2.20 2.33
C CYS A 87 2.18 0.87 1.58
N PHE A 88 1.19 0.48 0.77
CA PHE A 88 1.22 -0.80 0.04
C PHE A 88 2.26 -0.88 -1.11
N ILE A 89 2.85 0.26 -1.54
CA ILE A 89 3.84 0.34 -2.63
C ILE A 89 5.27 0.50 -2.10
N CYS A 90 5.50 1.43 -1.17
CA CYS A 90 6.85 1.71 -0.66
C CYS A 90 7.14 1.05 0.69
N PHE A 91 6.15 0.41 1.33
CA PHE A 91 6.28 -0.24 2.64
C PHE A 91 6.73 0.69 3.76
N LYS A 92 6.58 2.01 3.59
CA LYS A 92 6.83 2.97 4.67
C LYS A 92 5.73 2.81 5.73
N GLU A 93 6.14 2.46 6.94
CA GLU A 93 5.30 2.42 8.13
C GLU A 93 5.33 3.77 8.84
N LEU A 94 4.16 4.18 9.33
CA LEU A 94 3.92 5.37 10.14
C LEU A 94 2.95 5.01 11.27
N GLU A 95 3.18 5.60 12.43
CA GLU A 95 2.40 5.46 13.66
C GLU A 95 2.39 6.81 14.38
N GLY A 96 1.54 6.96 15.41
CA GLY A 96 1.38 8.22 16.14
C GLY A 96 0.57 9.25 15.35
N TRP A 97 -0.48 8.79 14.65
CA TRP A 97 -1.35 9.65 13.86
C TRP A 97 -2.16 10.58 14.77
N GLU A 98 -2.30 11.83 14.35
CA GLU A 98 -3.14 12.83 14.99
C GLU A 98 -4.38 13.10 14.13
N PRO A 99 -5.52 13.52 14.72
CA PRO A 99 -6.76 13.80 13.99
C PRO A 99 -6.59 14.75 12.81
N ASP A 100 -5.69 15.73 12.91
CA ASP A 100 -5.50 16.77 11.89
C ASP A 100 -4.50 16.39 10.79
N ASP A 101 -3.83 15.23 10.90
CA ASP A 101 -2.83 14.79 9.93
C ASP A 101 -3.44 14.54 8.55
N ASP A 102 -2.79 15.06 7.51
CA ASP A 102 -3.11 14.74 6.12
C ASP A 102 -2.32 13.51 5.67
N PRO A 103 -2.97 12.36 5.38
CA PRO A 103 -2.24 11.14 5.03
C PRO A 103 -1.36 11.28 3.78
N MET A 104 -1.79 12.07 2.80
CA MET A 104 -1.04 12.25 1.57
C MET A 104 0.21 13.09 1.82
N GLU A 105 0.11 14.11 2.67
CA GLU A 105 1.25 14.95 3.06
C GLU A 105 2.26 14.18 3.92
N GLU A 106 1.80 13.43 4.91
CA GLU A 106 2.68 12.57 5.71
C GLU A 106 3.38 11.52 4.84
N HIS A 107 2.68 10.95 3.84
CA HIS A 107 3.31 10.07 2.86
C HIS A 107 4.41 10.78 2.05
N ARG A 108 4.17 12.01 1.56
CA ARG A 108 5.20 12.79 0.82
C ARG A 108 6.39 13.12 1.69
N LYS A 109 6.17 13.53 2.94
CA LYS A 109 7.20 13.89 3.90
C LYS A 109 8.10 12.70 4.24
N HIS A 110 7.50 11.54 4.48
CA HIS A 110 8.23 10.36 4.96
C HIS A 110 8.71 9.40 3.85
N SER A 111 8.15 9.49 2.63
CA SER A 111 8.57 8.70 1.47
C SER A 111 8.37 9.46 0.15
N PRO A 112 9.08 10.58 -0.06
CA PRO A 112 8.85 11.49 -1.20
C PRO A 112 9.08 10.85 -2.58
N LYS A 113 9.82 9.74 -2.63
CA LYS A 113 10.15 9.02 -3.86
C LYS A 113 9.22 7.83 -4.14
N CYS A 114 8.16 7.65 -3.34
CA CYS A 114 7.22 6.55 -3.55
C CYS A 114 6.59 6.63 -4.95
N ALA A 115 6.65 5.53 -5.71
CA ALA A 115 6.10 5.46 -7.06
C ALA A 115 4.58 5.67 -7.11
N PHE A 116 3.87 5.42 -5.99
CA PHE A 116 2.44 5.73 -5.85
C PHE A 116 2.17 7.24 -5.92
N LEU A 117 2.97 8.05 -5.21
CA LEU A 117 2.82 9.52 -5.18
C LEU A 117 3.12 10.17 -6.53
N ALA A 118 3.88 9.50 -7.39
CA ALA A 118 4.23 9.97 -8.72
C ALA A 118 3.16 9.70 -9.78
N LEU A 119 2.07 8.98 -9.44
CA LEU A 119 0.97 8.72 -10.35
C LEU A 119 0.24 10.02 -10.71
N LYS A 120 -0.06 10.18 -12.00
CA LYS A 120 -0.83 11.32 -12.54
C LYS A 120 -2.29 10.97 -12.85
N LYS A 121 -2.66 9.71 -12.63
CA LYS A 121 -3.94 9.10 -12.94
C LYS A 121 -4.27 8.12 -11.83
N ASP A 122 -5.55 7.87 -11.61
CA ASP A 122 -5.99 6.78 -10.75
C ASP A 122 -5.50 5.42 -11.27
N ILE A 123 -5.34 4.46 -10.36
CA ILE A 123 -4.85 3.12 -10.70
C ILE A 123 -5.71 2.46 -11.78
N CYS A 124 -7.03 2.68 -11.75
CA CYS A 124 -7.98 2.14 -12.72
C CYS A 124 -7.78 2.70 -14.14
N ASP A 125 -7.12 3.87 -14.28
CA ASP A 125 -6.88 4.55 -15.55
C ASP A 125 -5.45 4.33 -16.08
N LEU A 126 -4.67 3.46 -15.41
CA LEU A 126 -3.32 3.12 -15.86
C LEU A 126 -3.37 2.16 -17.05
N THR A 127 -2.50 2.41 -18.03
CA THR A 127 -2.17 1.40 -19.05
C THR A 127 -1.47 0.21 -18.40
N ILE A 128 -1.51 -0.95 -19.06
CA ILE A 128 -0.81 -2.16 -18.59
C ILE A 128 0.69 -1.88 -18.37
N GLN A 129 1.32 -1.10 -19.25
CA GLN A 129 2.74 -0.75 -19.10
C GLN A 129 3.00 0.13 -17.86
N GLU A 130 2.17 1.14 -17.61
CA GLU A 130 2.27 1.99 -16.42
C GLU A 130 2.04 1.17 -15.14
N PHE A 131 1.03 0.29 -15.14
CA PHE A 131 0.74 -0.61 -14.04
C PHE A 131 1.88 -1.59 -13.75
N MET A 132 2.44 -2.22 -14.78
CA MET A 132 3.56 -3.14 -14.64
C MET A 132 4.82 -2.43 -14.13
N LYS A 133 5.01 -1.15 -14.50
CA LYS A 133 6.07 -0.32 -13.92
C LYS A 133 5.84 -0.10 -12.42
N LEU A 134 4.64 0.28 -11.99
CA LEU A 134 4.31 0.45 -10.58
C LEU A 134 4.51 -0.85 -9.79
N ARG A 135 4.07 -1.99 -10.34
CA ARG A 135 4.26 -3.32 -9.74
C ARG A 135 5.73 -3.69 -9.61
N LYS A 136 6.55 -3.38 -10.63
CA LYS A 136 8.01 -3.56 -10.58
C LYS A 136 8.62 -2.74 -9.44
N GLU A 137 8.26 -1.46 -9.32
CA GLU A 137 8.77 -0.61 -8.23
C GLU A 137 8.38 -1.16 -6.86
N ARG A 138 7.13 -1.63 -6.68
CA ARG A 138 6.73 -2.31 -5.45
C ARG A 138 7.61 -3.53 -5.16
N MET A 139 7.89 -4.38 -6.15
CA MET A 139 8.75 -5.56 -5.94
C MET A 139 10.17 -5.16 -5.55
N ASN A 140 10.73 -4.14 -6.19
CA ASN A 140 12.05 -3.61 -5.84
C ASN A 140 12.08 -3.12 -4.38
N ASN A 141 11.08 -2.34 -3.97
CA ASN A 141 10.98 -1.84 -2.60
C ASN A 141 10.89 -2.98 -1.59
N LEU A 142 10.11 -4.04 -1.89
CA LEU A 142 10.00 -5.21 -1.01
C LEU A 142 11.37 -5.89 -0.83
N ILE A 143 12.04 -6.19 -1.95
CA ILE A 143 13.37 -6.82 -1.93
C ILE A 143 14.36 -5.95 -1.16
N GLU A 144 14.36 -4.64 -1.40
CA GLU A 144 15.24 -3.69 -0.71
C GLU A 144 15.01 -3.69 0.80
N THR A 145 13.75 -3.68 1.25
CA THR A 145 13.38 -3.73 2.68
C THR A 145 13.83 -5.05 3.32
N GLU A 146 13.56 -6.20 2.69
CA GLU A 146 13.94 -7.51 3.21
C GLU A 146 15.47 -7.68 3.30
N VAL A 147 16.19 -7.23 2.28
CA VAL A 147 17.66 -7.26 2.27
C VAL A 147 18.23 -6.39 3.38
N LYS A 148 17.74 -5.15 3.54
CA LYS A 148 18.18 -4.25 4.62
C LYS A 148 17.94 -4.86 6.00
N HIS A 149 16.75 -5.41 6.22
CA HIS A 149 16.41 -6.05 7.49
C HIS A 149 17.31 -7.26 7.80
N THR A 150 17.59 -8.07 6.78
CA THR A 150 18.49 -9.22 6.90
C THR A 150 19.92 -8.78 7.24
N ILE A 151 20.44 -7.73 6.59
CA ILE A 151 21.75 -7.17 6.90
C ILE A 151 21.83 -6.73 8.37
N ILE A 152 20.85 -5.96 8.85
CA ILE A 152 20.80 -5.48 10.24
C ILE A 152 20.81 -6.66 11.24
N LYS A 153 20.06 -7.72 10.96
CA LYS A 153 20.04 -8.93 11.80
C LYS A 153 21.42 -9.60 11.85
N MET A 154 22.08 -9.71 10.70
CA MET A 154 23.41 -10.32 10.61
C MET A 154 24.47 -9.47 11.31
N GLU A 155 24.40 -8.15 11.21
CA GLU A 155 25.29 -7.23 11.93
C GLU A 155 25.16 -7.36 13.46
N LYS A 156 23.92 -7.41 13.96
CA LYS A 156 23.65 -7.65 15.40
C LYS A 156 24.23 -8.98 15.87
N TYR A 157 24.03 -10.04 15.08
CA TYR A 157 24.57 -11.36 15.40
C TYR A 157 26.10 -11.37 15.40
N ALA A 158 26.73 -10.71 14.43
CA ALA A 158 28.18 -10.58 14.37
C ALA A 158 28.75 -9.81 15.58
N ASN A 159 28.09 -8.73 16.01
CA ASN A 159 28.51 -7.96 17.19
C ASN A 159 28.43 -8.82 18.46
N LEU A 160 27.34 -9.56 18.65
CA LEU A 160 27.18 -10.48 19.79
C LEU A 160 28.27 -11.55 19.84
N ILE A 161 28.68 -12.09 18.69
CA ILE A 161 29.78 -13.06 18.63
C ILE A 161 31.09 -12.40 19.04
N ARG A 162 31.37 -11.18 18.57
CA ARG A 162 32.61 -10.47 18.93
C ARG A 162 32.68 -10.23 20.44
N GLU A 163 31.60 -9.76 21.06
CA GLU A 163 31.51 -9.57 22.51
C GLU A 163 31.81 -10.87 23.27
N LYS A 164 31.19 -11.99 22.88
CA LYS A 164 31.46 -13.30 23.50
C LYS A 164 32.91 -13.76 23.34
N ILE A 165 33.53 -13.49 22.19
CA ILE A 165 34.94 -13.82 21.97
C ILE A 165 35.82 -13.00 22.91
N ASP A 166 35.52 -11.71 23.10
CA ASP A 166 36.28 -10.83 23.97
C ASP A 166 36.10 -11.19 25.46
N ASP A 167 34.88 -11.57 25.88
CA ASP A 167 34.61 -12.11 27.22
C ASP A 167 35.45 -13.37 27.48
N LEU A 168 35.47 -14.32 26.54
CA LEU A 168 36.26 -15.55 26.67
C LEU A 168 37.77 -15.27 26.76
N ARG A 169 38.27 -14.28 26.00
CA ARG A 169 39.68 -13.85 26.09
C ARG A 169 40.01 -13.26 27.46
N SER A 170 39.08 -12.50 28.05
CA SER A 170 39.28 -11.88 29.36
C SER A 170 39.39 -12.90 30.51
N ILE A 171 38.79 -14.09 30.36
CA ILE A 171 38.84 -15.17 31.35
C ILE A 171 40.15 -15.98 31.26
N CYS A 172 40.81 -15.97 30.10
CA CYS A 172 42.06 -16.69 29.87
C CYS A 172 43.32 -15.92 30.29
N HIS A 173 43.19 -14.70 30.83
CA HIS A 173 44.25 -13.85 31.35
C HIS A 173 44.10 -13.67 32.86
#